data_AF-A0A1G6MS57-F1
#
_entry.id   AF-A0A1G6MS57-F1
#
_cell.length_a   1.000
_cell.length_b   1.000
_cell.length_c   1.000
_cell.angle_alpha   90.00
_cell.angle_beta   90.00
_cell.angle_gamma   90.00
#
_symmetry.space_group_name_H-M   'P 1'
#
loop_
_entity.id
_entity.type
_entity.pdbx_description
1 polymer ?
#
loop_
_entity_poly.entity_id
_entity_poly.type
_entity_poly.pdbx_seq_one_letter_code
_entity_poly.pdbx_strand_id
1 'polypeptide(L)'
;MRPDLVVPGENEENFVVARDARVVTVPFSPIEKRFAKEKPQLMPGLQKLREELGDAEFDRLITRIHNINVSGERCLIVAESELHRTFILRDALPAISRAFNVSNIRVVTQG
;
A
#
# COMPACT_ATOMS: atom_id res chain seq x y z
N MET A 1 27.24 -54.01 9.51
CA MET A 1 26.34 -52.89 9.16
C MET A 1 26.47 -51.84 10.25
N ARG A 2 26.77 -50.58 9.92
CA ARG A 2 26.92 -49.49 10.91
C ARG A 2 25.53 -48.97 11.34
N PRO A 3 25.25 -48.78 12.64
CA PRO A 3 23.94 -48.34 13.17
C PRO A 3 23.63 -46.84 13.00
N ASP A 4 24.52 -46.08 12.38
CA ASP A 4 24.52 -44.61 12.34
C ASP A 4 24.04 -44.01 11.00
N LEU A 5 23.46 -44.83 10.12
CA LEU A 5 22.87 -44.38 8.86
C LEU A 5 21.35 -44.25 9.00
N VAL A 6 20.87 -43.10 9.47
CA VAL A 6 19.46 -42.71 9.28
C VAL A 6 19.33 -42.31 7.81
N VAL A 7 18.72 -43.19 7.01
CA VAL A 7 18.37 -42.89 5.62
C VAL A 7 16.95 -42.32 5.63
N PRO A 8 16.76 -41.01 5.39
CA PRO A 8 15.41 -40.46 5.30
C PRO A 8 14.70 -41.07 4.09
N GLY A 9 13.48 -41.58 4.30
CA GLY A 9 12.71 -42.30 3.28
C GLY A 9 12.27 -41.37 2.14
N GLU A 10 11.99 -41.95 0.96
CA GLU A 10 11.64 -41.24 -0.29
C GLU A 10 10.47 -40.23 -0.21
N ASN A 11 9.74 -40.17 0.91
CA ASN A 11 8.55 -39.33 1.08
C ASN A 11 8.64 -38.32 2.25
N GLU A 12 9.81 -38.07 2.84
CA GLU A 12 9.94 -36.97 3.81
C GLU A 12 10.06 -35.63 3.07
N GLU A 13 8.97 -34.87 3.06
CA GLU A 13 8.94 -33.50 2.55
C GLU A 13 9.96 -32.64 3.32
N ASN A 14 10.99 -32.17 2.62
CA ASN A 14 11.88 -31.13 3.13
C ASN A 14 11.11 -29.83 3.28
N PHE A 15 10.60 -29.56 4.48
CA PHE A 15 10.09 -28.24 4.84
C PHE A 15 11.23 -27.22 4.84
N VAL A 16 11.43 -26.57 3.70
CA VAL A 16 12.33 -25.42 3.58
C VAL A 16 11.64 -24.22 4.22
N VAL A 17 11.73 -24.11 5.55
CA VAL A 17 11.36 -22.88 6.24
C VAL A 17 12.36 -21.81 5.83
N ALA A 18 11.88 -20.72 5.21
CA ALA A 18 12.70 -19.56 4.88
C ALA A 18 13.33 -19.01 6.18
N ARG A 19 14.62 -19.32 6.41
CA ARG A 19 15.36 -18.99 7.64
C ARG A 19 15.57 -17.48 7.86
N ASP A 20 15.35 -16.66 6.84
CA ASP A 20 15.58 -15.22 6.87
C ASP A 20 14.28 -14.44 6.61
N ALA A 21 13.26 -14.64 7.46
CA ALA A 21 12.19 -13.66 7.61
C ALA A 21 12.75 -12.43 8.33
N ARG A 22 13.51 -11.58 7.63
CA ARG A 22 13.96 -10.29 8.17
C ARG A 22 12.75 -9.39 8.31
N VAL A 23 12.11 -9.45 9.47
CA VAL A 23 11.06 -8.52 9.87
C VAL A 23 11.73 -7.18 10.09
N VAL A 24 11.60 -6.27 9.13
CA VAL A 24 12.16 -4.92 9.22
C VAL A 24 11.07 -3.99 9.73
N THR A 25 11.24 -3.48 10.94
CA THR A 25 10.37 -2.43 11.48
C THR A 25 10.68 -1.12 10.76
N VAL A 26 9.85 -0.77 9.77
CA VAL A 26 10.04 0.47 9.00
C VAL A 26 9.29 1.60 9.70
N PRO A 27 9.97 2.69 10.12
CA PRO A 27 9.30 3.83 10.74
C PRO A 27 8.32 4.48 9.75
N PHE A 28 7.21 4.99 10.29
CA PHE A 28 6.22 5.74 9.50
C PHE A 28 6.90 6.94 8.84
N SER A 29 6.98 6.91 7.51
CA SER A 29 7.57 7.99 6.70
C SER A 29 6.45 8.61 5.88
N PRO A 30 6.37 9.95 5.79
CA PRO A 30 5.34 10.63 5.01
C PRO A 30 5.25 10.11 3.59
N ILE A 31 4.02 10.02 3.10
CA ILE A 31 3.68 9.33 1.87
C ILE A 31 4.40 9.92 0.64
N GLU A 32 4.64 11.23 0.63
CA GLU A 32 5.35 11.95 -0.43
C GLU A 32 6.79 11.43 -0.62
N LYS A 33 7.50 11.17 0.48
CA LYS A 33 8.88 10.64 0.45
C LYS A 33 8.91 9.16 0.05
N ARG A 34 7.84 8.41 0.33
CA ARG A 34 7.68 7.01 -0.10
C ARG A 34 7.36 6.93 -1.58
N PHE A 35 6.39 7.71 -2.07
CA PHE A 35 5.98 7.67 -3.48
C PHE A 35 7.04 8.19 -4.43
N ALA A 36 7.81 9.21 -4.05
CA ALA A 36 8.96 9.66 -4.82
C ALA A 36 10.00 8.54 -5.04
N LYS A 37 10.07 7.56 -4.14
CA LYS A 37 11.02 6.43 -4.18
C LYS A 37 10.43 5.16 -4.77
N GLU A 38 9.15 4.87 -4.52
CA GLU A 38 8.49 3.64 -4.96
C GLU A 38 7.81 3.75 -6.33
N LYS A 39 7.15 4.87 -6.62
CA LYS A 39 6.31 5.04 -7.83
C LYS A 39 6.32 6.49 -8.32
N PRO A 40 7.41 6.95 -8.96
CA PRO A 40 7.52 8.31 -9.48
C PRO A 40 6.41 8.68 -10.48
N GLN A 41 5.78 7.69 -11.13
CA GLN A 41 4.63 7.89 -12.02
C GLN A 41 3.37 8.46 -11.33
N LEU A 42 3.25 8.36 -10.01
CA LEU A 42 2.10 8.89 -9.24
C LEU A 42 2.29 10.36 -8.82
N MET A 43 3.50 10.89 -8.90
CA MET A 43 3.82 12.28 -8.54
C MET A 43 2.97 13.34 -9.29
N PRO A 44 2.77 13.27 -10.62
CA PRO A 44 1.92 14.24 -11.31
C PRO A 44 0.45 14.14 -10.89
N GLY A 45 -0.05 12.95 -10.55
CA GLY A 45 -1.40 12.76 -10.03
C GLY A 45 -1.54 13.33 -8.62
N LEU A 46 -0.53 13.17 -7.76
CA LEU A 46 -0.52 13.74 -6.42
C LEU A 46 -0.48 15.27 -6.42
N GLN A 47 0.27 15.90 -7.35
CA GLN A 47 0.28 17.35 -7.49
C GLN A 47 -1.10 17.89 -7.90
N LYS A 48 -1.75 17.27 -8.89
CA LYS A 48 -3.13 17.62 -9.28
C LYS A 48 -4.13 17.40 -8.14
N LEU A 49 -3.95 16.33 -7.39
CA LEU A 49 -4.80 16.04 -6.23
C LEU A 49 -4.66 17.14 -5.17
N ARG A 50 -3.43 17.61 -4.93
CA ARG A 50 -3.14 18.70 -3.99
C ARG A 50 -3.76 20.03 -4.42
N GLU A 51 -3.74 20.34 -5.72
CA GLU A 51 -4.41 21.53 -6.29
C GLU A 51 -5.94 21.44 -6.16
N GLU A 52 -6.54 20.26 -6.35
CA GLU A 52 -7.99 20.05 -6.27
C GLU A 52 -8.55 20.02 -4.85
N LEU A 53 -7.86 19.35 -3.90
CA LEU A 53 -8.28 19.28 -2.50
C LEU A 53 -7.92 20.54 -1.70
N GLY A 54 -6.83 21.21 -2.10
CA GLY A 54 -6.16 22.22 -1.30
C GLY A 54 -5.24 21.60 -0.23
N ASP A 55 -4.24 22.37 0.18
CA ASP A 55 -3.14 21.91 1.05
C ASP A 55 -3.63 21.31 2.39
N ALA A 56 -4.64 21.91 3.00
CA ALA A 56 -5.12 21.51 4.33
C ALA A 56 -5.84 20.15 4.32
N GLU A 57 -6.71 19.93 3.33
CA GLU A 57 -7.41 18.65 3.14
C GLU A 57 -6.43 17.57 2.68
N PHE A 58 -5.50 17.91 1.78
CA PHE A 58 -4.50 16.99 1.28
C PHE A 58 -3.63 16.46 2.43
N ASP A 59 -3.12 17.32 3.30
CA ASP A 59 -2.27 16.86 4.42
C ASP A 59 -3.06 16.04 5.44
N ARG A 60 -4.33 16.39 5.68
CA ARG A 60 -5.21 15.63 6.57
C ARG A 60 -5.56 14.24 6.01
N LEU A 61 -5.91 14.16 4.73
CA LEU A 61 -6.49 12.96 4.12
C LEU A 61 -5.46 12.06 3.46
N ILE A 62 -4.42 12.62 2.84
CA ILE A 62 -3.47 11.89 1.99
C ILE A 62 -2.21 11.49 2.75
N THR A 63 -1.69 12.35 3.64
CA THR A 63 -0.48 12.03 4.42
C THR A 63 -0.66 10.83 5.35
N ARG A 64 -1.90 10.57 5.80
CA ARG A 64 -2.24 9.46 6.70
C ARG A 64 -2.55 8.15 5.97
N ILE A 65 -2.70 8.17 4.65
CA ILE A 65 -2.94 6.94 3.87
C ILE A 65 -1.69 6.05 3.98
N HIS A 66 -1.91 4.73 4.07
CA HIS A 66 -0.80 3.78 4.08
C HIS A 66 -0.25 3.53 2.69
N ASN A 67 -1.15 3.38 1.70
CA ASN A 67 -0.76 3.13 0.32
C ASN A 67 -1.84 3.59 -0.66
N ILE A 68 -1.42 4.04 -1.85
CA ILE A 68 -2.26 4.28 -3.02
C ILE A 68 -1.62 3.57 -4.21
N ASN A 69 -2.43 2.78 -4.90
CA ASN A 69 -2.00 2.00 -6.05
C ASN A 69 -2.92 2.29 -7.22
N VAL A 70 -2.38 2.89 -8.27
CA VAL A 70 -3.11 3.18 -9.50
C VAL A 70 -2.63 2.23 -10.59
N SER A 71 -3.58 1.58 -11.26
CA SER A 71 -3.34 0.67 -12.38
C SER A 71 -4.40 0.88 -13.44
N GLY A 72 -4.01 1.54 -14.55
CA GLY A 72 -4.95 1.96 -15.59
C GLY A 72 -6.06 2.83 -15.02
N GLU A 73 -7.31 2.40 -15.18
CA GLU A 73 -8.48 3.11 -14.67
C GLU A 73 -8.86 2.76 -13.21
N ARG A 74 -8.06 1.92 -12.54
CA ARG A 74 -8.36 1.44 -11.18
C ARG A 74 -7.43 2.08 -10.16
N CYS A 75 -7.98 2.52 -9.05
CA CYS A 75 -7.25 3.02 -7.90
C CYS A 75 -7.61 2.23 -6.64
N LEU A 76 -6.60 1.73 -5.94
CA LEU A 76 -6.73 1.11 -4.62
C LEU A 76 -6.09 2.02 -3.58
N ILE A 77 -6.84 2.38 -2.55
CA ILE A 77 -6.37 3.22 -1.45
C ILE A 77 -6.50 2.44 -0.16
N VAL A 78 -5.42 2.42 0.63
CA VAL A 78 -5.38 1.79 1.95
C VAL A 78 -5.38 2.88 3.00
N ALA A 79 -6.53 3.07 3.64
CA ALA A 79 -6.72 4.01 4.73
C ALA A 79 -6.27 3.39 6.07
N GLU A 80 -5.87 4.26 7.01
CA GLU A 80 -5.46 3.87 8.37
C GLU A 80 -6.63 3.36 9.23
N SER A 81 -7.82 3.93 9.07
CA SER A 81 -8.99 3.64 9.92
C SER A 81 -10.30 3.72 9.14
N GLU A 82 -11.35 3.06 9.63
CA GLU A 82 -12.70 3.07 9.06
C GLU A 82 -13.30 4.48 9.00
N LEU A 83 -13.03 5.31 10.01
CA LEU A 83 -13.42 6.73 9.98
C LEU A 83 -12.70 7.47 8.85
N HIS A 84 -11.40 7.24 8.72
CA HIS A 84 -10.60 7.85 7.65
C HIS A 84 -11.10 7.44 6.26
N ARG A 85 -11.43 6.15 6.09
CA ARG A 85 -12.06 5.64 4.87
C ARG A 85 -13.34 6.39 4.53
N THR A 86 -14.18 6.67 5.52
CA THR A 86 -15.44 7.42 5.33
C THR A 86 -15.17 8.84 4.86
N PHE A 87 -14.18 9.54 5.43
CA PHE A 87 -13.80 10.87 4.97
C PHE A 87 -13.25 10.87 3.54
N ILE A 88 -12.39 9.92 3.19
CA ILE A 88 -11.87 9.79 1.81
C ILE A 88 -13.02 9.54 0.82
N LEU A 89 -13.96 8.66 1.16
CA LEU A 89 -15.08 8.36 0.29
C LEU A 89 -16.02 9.56 0.11
N ARG A 90 -16.20 10.39 1.14
CA ARG A 90 -17.08 11.55 1.07
C ARG A 90 -16.45 12.71 0.31
N ASP A 91 -15.23 13.09 0.67
CA ASP A 91 -14.64 14.36 0.27
C ASP A 91 -13.57 14.19 -0.83
N ALA A 92 -12.78 13.11 -0.79
CA ALA A 92 -11.64 12.94 -1.68
C ALA A 92 -11.95 12.13 -2.96
N LEU A 93 -13.01 11.31 -2.98
CA LEU A 93 -13.42 10.50 -4.14
C LEU A 93 -13.43 11.27 -5.48
N PRO A 94 -14.14 12.41 -5.60
CA PRO A 94 -14.23 13.12 -6.87
C PRO A 94 -12.89 13.75 -7.30
N ALA A 95 -12.10 14.22 -6.33
CA ALA A 95 -10.78 14.77 -6.60
C ALA A 95 -9.79 13.69 -7.04
N ILE A 96 -9.81 12.51 -6.41
CA ILE A 96 -8.98 11.36 -6.77
C ILE A 96 -9.30 10.89 -8.19
N SER A 97 -10.59 10.81 -8.53
CA SER A 97 -11.02 10.42 -9.88
C SER A 97 -10.46 11.37 -10.94
N ARG A 98 -10.56 12.69 -10.72
CA ARG A 98 -10.03 13.71 -11.64
C ARG A 98 -8.50 13.75 -11.69
N ALA A 99 -7.84 13.65 -10.54
CA ALA A 99 -6.39 13.75 -10.45
C ALA A 99 -5.67 12.56 -11.11
N PHE A 100 -6.21 11.35 -10.93
CA PHE A 100 -5.62 10.12 -11.46
C PHE A 100 -6.30 9.59 -12.73
N ASN A 101 -7.35 10.25 -13.20
CA ASN A 101 -8.18 9.83 -14.34
C ASN A 101 -8.65 8.36 -14.20
N VAL A 102 -9.14 8.01 -13.00
CA VAL A 102 -9.57 6.66 -12.64
C VAL A 102 -11.09 6.59 -12.56
N SER A 103 -11.67 5.54 -13.14
CA SER A 103 -13.10 5.26 -13.14
C SER A 103 -13.54 4.42 -11.95
N ASN A 104 -12.63 3.60 -11.40
CA ASN A 104 -12.94 2.66 -10.33
C ASN A 104 -12.01 2.84 -9.13
N ILE A 105 -12.54 3.41 -8.05
CA ILE A 105 -11.79 3.71 -6.83
C ILE A 105 -12.27 2.78 -5.72
N ARG A 106 -11.35 2.03 -5.14
CA ARG A 106 -11.62 1.13 -4.00
C ARG A 106 -10.80 1.58 -2.80
N VAL A 107 -11.50 1.94 -1.72
CA VAL A 107 -10.87 2.30 -0.45
C VAL A 107 -11.04 1.12 0.52
N VAL A 108 -9.93 0.63 1.05
CA VAL A 108 -9.85 -0.46 2.05
C VAL A 108 -9.14 0.04 3.30
N THR A 109 -9.39 -0.62 4.42
CA THR A 109 -8.71 -0.37 5.71
C THR A 109 -7.84 -1.57 6.07
N GLN A 110 -6.74 -1.34 6.77
CA GLN A 110 -6.07 -2.44 7.49
C GLN A 110 -6.86 -2.64 8.78
N GLY A 111 -7.55 -3.79 8.89
CA GLY A 111 -8.23 -4.21 10.11
C GLY A 111 -7.26 -4.62 11.21
#